data_AF-A0A965FTK2-F1
#
_entry.id   AF-A0A965FTK2-F1
#
_cell.length_a   1.000
_cell.length_b   1.000
_cell.length_c   1.000
_cell.angle_alpha   90.00
_cell.angle_beta   90.00
_cell.angle_gamma   90.00
#
_symmetry.space_group_name_H-M   'P 1'
#
loop_
_entity.id
_entity.type
_entity.pdbx_description
1 polymer ?
#
loop_
_entity_poly.entity_id
_entity_poly.type
_entity_poly.pdbx_seq_one_letter_code
_entity_poly.pdbx_strand_id
1 'polypeptide(L)'
;APPVLAINKPPVAPTPTPPPVPAPPVETAPPPRPQAEDFSALVEARRRAREAQAPQPPSPGMIASAPSETEAERARRITAANLQPKQQVFGYDPAAGGGVFQIRRMSINDAEFAFFGWNREIRRKTMQIIEVSKGNNADIRIAMVRKMISMIREEVKEDFNWESKMLGRNIMLSARLRDNAYLEDFMMREFFPDSAVTR
;
A
#
# COMPACT_ATOMS: atom_id res chain seq x y z
N ALA A 1 -62.07 29.64 31.94
CA ALA A 1 -62.29 30.09 30.55
C ALA A 1 -62.89 28.91 29.74
N PRO A 2 -63.89 29.15 28.87
CA PRO A 2 -64.62 28.15 28.10
C PRO A 2 -64.03 28.02 26.65
N PRO A 3 -64.69 27.44 25.62
CA PRO A 3 -64.31 26.16 25.02
C PRO A 3 -64.00 26.20 23.51
N VAL A 4 -63.69 25.00 23.01
CA VAL A 4 -63.42 24.48 21.65
C VAL A 4 -64.19 25.13 20.49
N LEU A 5 -63.46 25.49 19.42
CA LEU A 5 -64.04 25.77 18.09
C LEU A 5 -63.77 24.60 17.13
N ALA A 6 -64.84 24.10 16.51
CA ALA A 6 -64.80 23.35 15.25
C ALA A 6 -65.46 24.21 14.16
N ILE A 7 -64.75 24.46 13.05
CA ILE A 7 -65.31 25.08 11.84
C ILE A 7 -64.90 24.26 10.61
N ASN A 8 -65.93 23.91 9.85
CA ASN A 8 -65.95 23.20 8.56
C ASN A 8 -65.62 24.16 7.41
N LYS A 9 -64.90 23.72 6.36
CA LYS A 9 -65.05 24.27 5.00
C LYS A 9 -64.72 23.26 3.88
N PRO A 10 -65.46 23.25 2.73
CA PRO A 10 -65.38 22.27 1.62
C PRO A 10 -64.20 22.49 0.61
N PRO A 11 -64.02 21.59 -0.38
CA PRO A 11 -62.73 21.27 -0.99
C PRO A 11 -62.26 22.26 -2.06
N VAL A 12 -60.93 22.39 -2.12
CA VAL A 12 -60.15 23.24 -3.05
C VAL A 12 -60.05 22.56 -4.41
N ALA A 13 -60.42 23.27 -5.47
CA ALA A 13 -59.96 22.98 -6.83
C ALA A 13 -58.66 23.76 -7.08
N PRO A 14 -57.59 23.09 -7.55
CA PRO A 14 -56.58 23.74 -8.39
C PRO A 14 -56.26 22.91 -9.65
N THR A 15 -56.43 23.43 -10.88
CA THR A 15 -55.44 24.18 -11.71
C THR A 15 -54.28 23.36 -12.29
N PRO A 16 -53.72 23.78 -13.45
CA PRO A 16 -53.31 22.90 -14.55
C PRO A 16 -51.87 22.36 -14.48
N THR A 17 -51.70 21.33 -15.31
CA THR A 17 -50.57 20.46 -15.67
C THR A 17 -49.13 20.88 -15.29
N PRO A 18 -48.35 19.98 -14.66
CA PRO A 18 -46.91 20.15 -14.49
C PRO A 18 -46.11 19.95 -15.80
N PRO A 19 -44.89 20.52 -15.91
CA PRO A 19 -44.03 20.44 -17.11
C PRO A 19 -43.58 19.01 -17.44
N PRO A 20 -43.15 18.73 -18.68
CA PRO A 20 -42.81 17.38 -19.12
C PRO A 20 -41.63 16.82 -18.31
N VAL A 21 -41.85 15.65 -17.71
CA VAL A 21 -40.83 14.86 -17.02
C VAL A 21 -39.80 14.38 -18.06
N PRO A 22 -38.48 14.54 -17.80
CA PRO A 22 -37.43 13.95 -18.62
C PRO A 22 -37.62 12.43 -18.70
N ALA A 23 -37.59 11.86 -19.91
CA ALA A 23 -37.63 10.42 -20.11
C ALA A 23 -36.48 9.74 -19.32
N PRO A 24 -36.73 8.61 -18.65
CA PRO A 24 -35.67 7.86 -17.99
C PRO A 24 -34.62 7.42 -19.01
N PRO A 25 -33.32 7.47 -18.67
CA PRO A 25 -32.28 6.86 -19.48
C PRO A 25 -32.60 5.38 -19.69
N VAL A 26 -32.55 4.94 -20.94
CA VAL A 26 -32.70 3.54 -21.33
C VAL A 26 -31.65 2.74 -20.57
N GLU A 27 -32.10 1.83 -19.71
CA GLU A 27 -31.25 0.90 -18.99
C GLU A 27 -30.52 0.03 -20.03
N THR A 28 -29.24 0.32 -20.25
CA THR A 28 -28.36 -0.52 -21.07
C THR A 28 -28.31 -1.90 -20.44
N ALA A 29 -28.80 -2.91 -21.17
CA ALA A 29 -28.72 -4.31 -20.77
C ALA A 29 -27.28 -4.67 -20.37
N PRO A 30 -27.08 -5.43 -19.27
CA PRO A 30 -25.76 -5.86 -18.86
C PRO A 30 -25.13 -6.72 -19.97
N PRO A 31 -23.80 -6.59 -20.21
CA PRO A 31 -23.12 -7.46 -21.16
C PRO A 31 -23.29 -8.93 -20.75
N PRO A 32 -23.39 -9.87 -21.71
CA PRO A 32 -23.47 -11.28 -21.39
C PRO A 32 -22.24 -11.66 -20.56
N ARG A 33 -22.49 -12.22 -19.38
CA ARG A 33 -21.42 -12.81 -18.55
C ARG A 33 -20.73 -13.88 -19.40
N PRO A 34 -19.38 -13.90 -19.48
CA PRO A 34 -18.67 -14.96 -20.18
C PRO A 34 -19.16 -16.28 -19.59
N GLN A 35 -19.69 -17.14 -20.47
CA GLN A 35 -20.19 -18.45 -20.11
C GLN A 35 -19.05 -19.18 -19.41
N ALA A 36 -19.36 -19.81 -18.28
CA ALA A 36 -18.39 -20.58 -17.50
C ALA A 36 -17.68 -21.56 -18.44
N GLU A 37 -16.45 -21.24 -18.81
CA GLU A 37 -15.57 -22.15 -19.53
C GLU A 37 -15.52 -23.44 -18.71
N ASP A 38 -15.91 -24.55 -19.32
CA ASP A 38 -15.86 -25.87 -18.70
C ASP A 38 -14.48 -26.07 -18.06
N PHE A 39 -14.44 -26.05 -16.72
CA PHE A 39 -13.19 -26.10 -15.95
C PHE A 39 -12.33 -27.32 -16.34
N SER A 40 -12.93 -28.38 -16.87
CA SER A 40 -12.24 -29.55 -17.44
C SER A 40 -11.38 -29.19 -18.65
N ALA A 41 -11.89 -28.40 -19.59
CA ALA A 41 -11.17 -27.98 -20.79
C ALA A 41 -9.95 -27.10 -20.44
N LEU A 42 -10.09 -26.24 -19.42
CA LEU A 42 -8.99 -25.41 -18.93
C LEU A 42 -7.88 -26.25 -18.29
N VAL A 43 -8.24 -27.32 -17.55
CA VAL A 43 -7.29 -28.23 -16.92
C VAL A 43 -6.54 -29.06 -17.97
N GLU A 44 -7.24 -29.56 -18.99
CA GLU A 44 -6.62 -30.31 -20.10
C GLU A 44 -5.67 -29.45 -20.93
N ALA A 45 -6.06 -28.21 -21.25
CA ALA A 45 -5.19 -27.27 -21.95
C ALA A 45 -3.90 -27.00 -21.16
N ARG A 46 -4.03 -26.84 -19.83
CA ARG A 46 -2.90 -26.60 -18.93
C ARG A 46 -2.02 -27.85 -18.73
N ARG A 47 -2.58 -29.05 -18.90
CA ARG A 47 -1.82 -30.32 -18.90
C ARG A 47 -0.99 -30.45 -20.18
N ARG A 48 -1.61 -30.22 -21.35
CA ARG A 48 -0.91 -30.24 -22.64
C ARG A 48 0.20 -29.21 -22.75
N ALA A 49 -0.03 -28.00 -22.22
CA ALA A 49 1.01 -26.96 -22.18
C ALA A 49 2.24 -27.38 -21.35
N ARG A 50 2.03 -28.14 -20.27
CA ARG A 50 3.13 -28.70 -19.46
C ARG A 50 3.85 -29.85 -20.16
N GLU A 51 3.12 -30.70 -20.87
CA GLU A 51 3.69 -31.80 -21.65
C GLU A 51 4.50 -31.26 -22.85
N ALA A 52 4.04 -30.17 -23.47
CA ALA A 52 4.78 -29.47 -24.54
C ALA A 52 6.01 -28.69 -24.04
N GLN A 53 6.03 -28.32 -22.75
CA GLN A 53 7.16 -27.66 -22.09
C GLN A 53 8.04 -28.62 -21.29
N ALA A 54 7.80 -29.93 -21.36
CA ALA A 54 8.68 -30.92 -20.75
C ALA A 54 10.08 -30.79 -21.40
N PRO A 55 11.13 -30.43 -20.64
CA PRO A 55 12.48 -30.35 -21.19
C PRO A 55 12.90 -31.72 -21.69
N GLN A 56 13.45 -31.78 -22.91
CA GLN A 56 14.10 -32.98 -23.40
C GLN A 56 15.19 -33.42 -22.41
N PRO A 57 15.39 -34.72 -22.18
CA PRO A 57 16.48 -35.19 -21.33
C PRO A 57 17.80 -34.62 -21.87
N PRO A 58 18.66 -34.05 -21.03
CA PRO A 58 19.90 -33.45 -21.49
C PRO A 58 20.80 -34.51 -22.11
N SER A 59 21.31 -34.22 -23.31
CA SER A 59 22.32 -35.02 -24.00
C SER A 59 23.53 -35.24 -23.09
N PRO A 60 24.08 -36.47 -22.98
CA PRO A 60 25.20 -36.75 -22.11
C PRO A 60 26.49 -36.18 -22.71
N GLY A 61 26.87 -34.99 -22.25
CA GLY A 61 28.20 -34.43 -22.50
C GLY A 61 28.20 -32.92 -22.59
N MET A 62 28.37 -32.24 -21.45
CA MET A 62 29.16 -31.00 -21.30
C MET A 62 29.13 -30.53 -19.82
N ILE A 63 30.15 -30.96 -19.08
CA ILE A 63 30.95 -30.22 -18.07
C ILE A 63 30.35 -28.96 -17.41
N ALA A 64 30.20 -28.98 -16.09
CA ALA A 64 30.94 -28.12 -15.13
C ALA A 64 30.32 -28.17 -13.72
N SER A 65 31.20 -28.30 -12.73
CA SER A 65 30.92 -28.44 -11.30
C SER A 65 30.04 -27.34 -10.70
N ALA A 66 28.84 -27.71 -10.25
CA ALA A 66 28.14 -27.06 -9.16
C ALA A 66 27.65 -28.17 -8.21
N PRO A 67 27.68 -28.00 -6.88
CA PRO A 67 27.05 -28.98 -6.00
C PRO A 67 25.60 -29.13 -6.44
N SER A 68 25.19 -30.37 -6.67
CA SER A 68 23.87 -30.75 -7.15
C SER A 68 22.81 -30.25 -6.17
N GLU A 69 22.34 -29.02 -6.33
CA GLU A 69 21.13 -28.57 -5.63
C GLU A 69 20.00 -29.50 -6.07
N THR A 70 19.48 -30.25 -5.11
CA THR A 70 18.36 -31.15 -5.35
C THR A 70 17.19 -30.32 -5.92
N GLU A 71 16.33 -30.89 -6.77
CA GLU A 71 15.11 -30.20 -7.23
C GLU A 71 14.31 -29.65 -6.02
N ALA A 72 14.37 -30.33 -4.87
CA ALA A 72 13.83 -29.87 -3.59
C ALA A 72 14.50 -28.60 -3.06
N GLU A 73 15.81 -28.42 -3.19
CA GLU A 73 16.52 -27.18 -2.82
C GLU A 73 16.20 -26.04 -3.78
N ARG A 74 16.12 -26.32 -5.08
CA ARG A 74 15.67 -25.35 -6.10
C ARG A 74 14.23 -24.91 -5.81
N ALA A 75 13.31 -25.85 -5.56
CA ALA A 75 11.92 -25.56 -5.23
C ALA A 75 11.79 -24.80 -3.90
N ARG A 76 12.58 -25.17 -2.87
CA ARG A 76 12.65 -24.43 -1.60
C ARG A 76 13.17 -23.02 -1.79
N ARG A 77 14.19 -22.80 -2.63
CA ARG A 77 14.71 -21.47 -2.94
C ARG A 77 13.69 -20.60 -3.67
N ILE A 78 12.99 -21.16 -4.65
CA ILE A 78 11.93 -20.44 -5.38
C ILE A 78 10.77 -20.11 -4.44
N THR A 79 10.35 -21.06 -3.59
CA THR A 79 9.30 -20.82 -2.60
C THR A 79 9.74 -19.78 -1.58
N ALA A 80 10.97 -19.86 -1.08
CA ALA A 80 11.52 -18.89 -0.13
C ALA A 80 11.66 -17.49 -0.74
N ALA A 81 12.04 -17.37 -2.01
CA ALA A 81 12.13 -16.08 -2.70
C ALA A 81 10.76 -15.42 -2.89
N ASN A 82 9.71 -16.22 -3.12
CA ASN A 82 8.33 -15.71 -3.25
C ASN A 82 7.64 -15.50 -1.90
N LEU A 83 8.11 -16.14 -0.83
CA LEU A 83 7.57 -16.04 0.53
C LEU A 83 8.31 -15.02 1.41
N GLN A 84 9.40 -14.43 0.92
CA GLN A 84 10.06 -13.34 1.63
C GLN A 84 9.06 -12.19 1.80
N PRO A 85 8.73 -11.79 3.04
CA PRO A 85 7.91 -10.61 3.24
C PRO A 85 8.65 -9.46 2.56
N LYS A 86 8.02 -8.89 1.53
CA LYS A 86 8.58 -7.76 0.78
C LYS A 86 8.80 -6.64 1.80
N GLN A 87 10.03 -6.51 2.27
CA GLN A 87 10.36 -5.55 3.30
C GLN A 87 9.96 -4.17 2.79
N GLN A 88 9.11 -3.50 3.55
CA GLN A 88 8.55 -2.24 3.12
C GLN A 88 9.62 -1.16 3.30
N VAL A 89 10.07 -0.65 2.16
CA VAL A 89 11.09 0.38 2.04
C VAL A 89 10.41 1.67 1.61
N PHE A 90 10.65 2.75 2.35
CA PHE A 90 9.94 4.02 2.23
C PHE A 90 10.92 5.19 2.17
N GLY A 91 10.50 6.29 1.56
CA GLY A 91 11.27 7.52 1.53
C GLY A 91 12.11 7.72 0.27
N TYR A 92 12.87 8.81 0.27
CA TYR A 92 13.32 9.48 -0.96
C TYR A 92 14.74 9.09 -1.35
N ASP A 93 14.96 8.69 -2.60
CA ASP A 93 16.28 8.60 -3.21
C ASP A 93 16.24 8.83 -4.73
N PRO A 94 16.94 9.82 -5.30
CA PRO A 94 17.07 9.90 -6.75
C PRO A 94 18.24 9.09 -7.32
N ALA A 95 19.28 8.80 -6.53
CA ALA A 95 20.43 7.95 -6.88
C ALA A 95 21.44 7.89 -5.71
N ALA A 96 21.13 7.11 -4.68
CA ALA A 96 21.86 6.93 -3.43
C ALA A 96 22.20 8.19 -2.61
N GLY A 97 21.47 9.28 -2.83
CA GLY A 97 21.66 10.57 -2.17
C GLY A 97 20.50 10.95 -1.26
N GLY A 98 19.55 10.03 -1.07
CA GLY A 98 18.44 10.09 -0.13
C GLY A 98 18.14 9.03 0.93
N GLY A 99 17.51 9.46 2.02
CA GLY A 99 17.27 8.75 3.26
C GLY A 99 16.11 7.78 3.13
N VAL A 100 16.43 6.50 3.18
CA VAL A 100 15.44 5.43 3.02
C VAL A 100 15.19 4.76 4.36
N PHE A 101 13.91 4.62 4.72
CA PHE A 101 13.45 3.98 5.94
C PHE A 101 12.89 2.60 5.64
N GLN A 102 13.31 1.59 6.40
CA GLN A 102 12.86 0.22 6.25
C GLN A 102 12.48 -0.35 7.61
N ILE A 103 11.21 -0.68 7.80
CA ILE A 103 10.73 -1.28 9.05
C ILE A 103 11.20 -2.74 9.09
N ARG A 104 11.90 -3.12 10.16
CA ARG A 104 12.44 -4.48 10.35
C ARG A 104 11.57 -5.31 11.27
N ARG A 105 11.28 -4.78 12.47
CA ARG A 105 10.40 -5.39 13.46
C ARG A 105 9.49 -4.33 14.03
N MET A 106 8.27 -4.73 14.35
CA MET A 106 7.33 -3.90 15.07
C MET A 106 6.56 -4.78 16.05
N SER A 107 6.66 -4.44 17.32
CA SER A 107 5.94 -5.04 18.44
C SER A 107 5.09 -3.96 19.11
N ILE A 108 4.19 -4.35 20.02
CA ILE A 108 3.25 -3.42 20.67
C ILE A 108 3.95 -2.31 21.47
N ASN A 109 5.11 -2.60 22.07
CA ASN A 109 5.85 -1.66 22.91
C ASN A 109 7.19 -1.20 22.33
N ASP A 110 7.73 -1.94 21.35
CA ASP A 110 9.07 -1.71 20.80
C ASP A 110 9.04 -1.96 19.29
N ALA A 111 9.81 -1.17 18.55
CA ALA A 111 9.95 -1.27 17.11
C ALA A 111 11.40 -1.01 16.70
N GLU A 112 11.77 -1.50 15.54
CA GLU A 112 13.09 -1.25 14.97
C GLU A 112 12.96 -1.02 13.47
N PHE A 113 13.63 0.02 13.01
CA PHE A 113 13.76 0.30 11.60
C PHE A 113 15.22 0.52 11.22
N ALA A 114 15.57 0.10 10.01
CA ALA A 114 16.81 0.47 9.37
C ALA A 114 16.63 1.80 8.64
N PHE A 115 17.57 2.70 8.84
CA PHE A 115 17.69 3.95 8.12
C PHE A 115 18.96 3.92 7.28
N PHE A 116 18.81 4.08 5.97
CA PHE A 116 19.93 4.24 5.06
C PHE A 116 20.14 5.74 4.88
N GLY A 117 21.16 6.27 5.53
CA GLY A 117 21.30 7.71 5.73
C GLY A 117 21.97 8.50 4.61
N TRP A 118 21.97 9.82 4.83
CA TRP A 118 22.50 10.90 3.99
C TRP A 118 23.98 11.22 4.30
N ASN A 119 24.84 10.22 4.45
CA ASN A 119 26.23 10.52 4.84
C ASN A 119 27.01 11.09 3.65
N ARG A 120 27.18 12.41 3.60
CA ARG A 120 27.96 13.12 2.57
C ARG A 120 29.47 12.97 2.75
N GLU A 121 29.94 12.65 3.95
CA GLU A 121 31.36 12.62 4.30
C GLU A 121 32.00 11.26 4.03
N ILE A 122 31.25 10.18 4.23
CA ILE A 122 31.70 8.83 3.93
C ILE A 122 31.00 8.37 2.66
N ARG A 123 31.75 8.19 1.57
CA ARG A 123 31.31 7.69 0.24
C ARG A 123 30.68 6.28 0.27
N ARG A 124 30.21 5.80 1.42
CA ARG A 124 29.55 4.51 1.61
C ARG A 124 28.19 4.72 2.30
N LYS A 125 27.17 4.06 1.77
CA LYS A 125 25.81 4.01 2.33
C LYS A 125 25.86 3.37 3.73
N THR A 126 25.82 4.18 4.77
CA THR A 126 25.78 3.67 6.15
C THR A 126 24.34 3.36 6.53
N MET A 127 24.06 2.07 6.71
CA MET A 127 22.81 1.59 7.31
C MET A 127 22.90 1.72 8.82
N GLN A 128 21.93 2.41 9.43
CA GLN A 128 21.78 2.54 10.88
C GLN A 128 20.53 1.81 11.32
N ILE A 129 20.65 0.94 12.33
CA ILE A 129 19.51 0.28 12.96
C ILE A 129 19.08 1.14 14.14
N ILE A 130 17.82 1.55 14.14
CA ILE A 130 17.25 2.44 15.15
C ILE A 130 16.16 1.66 15.88
N GLU A 131 16.35 1.51 17.18
CA GLU A 131 15.33 1.00 18.09
C GLU A 131 14.48 2.14 18.64
N VAL A 132 13.17 1.91 18.67
CA VAL A 132 12.18 2.85 19.17
C VAL A 132 11.30 2.13 20.17
N SER A 133 11.14 2.71 21.35
CA SER A 133 10.17 2.25 22.33
C SER A 133 8.95 3.19 22.34
N LYS A 134 7.77 2.64 22.62
CA LYS A 134 6.49 3.37 22.63
C LYS A 134 6.54 4.56 23.60
N GLY A 135 7.16 4.36 24.77
CA GLY A 135 7.23 5.37 25.82
C GLY A 135 5.84 5.86 26.22
N ASN A 136 5.67 7.18 26.24
CA ASN A 136 4.41 7.83 26.59
C ASN A 136 3.47 8.06 25.39
N ASN A 137 3.78 7.51 24.21
CA ASN A 137 2.91 7.62 23.05
C ASN A 137 1.75 6.62 23.17
N ALA A 138 0.58 7.01 22.65
CA ALA A 138 -0.58 6.12 22.62
C ALA A 138 -0.30 4.84 21.81
N ASP A 139 0.56 4.93 20.80
CA ASP A 139 0.90 3.84 19.89
C ASP A 139 2.39 3.86 19.54
N ILE A 140 2.99 2.68 19.39
CA ILE A 140 4.38 2.52 18.93
C ILE A 140 4.59 3.11 17.53
N ARG A 141 3.57 3.05 16.68
CA ARG A 141 3.58 3.61 15.32
C ARG A 141 3.84 5.12 15.33
N ILE A 142 3.18 5.82 16.26
CA ILE A 142 3.37 7.27 16.45
C ILE A 142 4.79 7.56 16.92
N ALA A 143 5.31 6.78 17.87
CA ALA A 143 6.68 6.95 18.36
C ALA A 143 7.71 6.76 17.22
N MET A 144 7.49 5.77 16.36
CA MET A 144 8.36 5.49 15.23
C MET A 144 8.32 6.60 14.18
N VAL A 145 7.13 7.05 13.77
CA VAL A 145 6.99 8.17 12.82
C VAL A 145 7.63 9.45 13.37
N ARG A 146 7.43 9.77 14.65
CA ARG A 146 8.10 10.91 15.29
C ARG A 146 9.61 10.80 15.25
N LYS A 147 10.16 9.60 15.51
CA LYS A 147 11.60 9.37 15.43
C LYS A 147 12.13 9.55 14.00
N MET A 148 11.39 9.08 13.00
CA MET A 148 11.73 9.27 11.58
C MET A 148 11.69 10.75 11.19
N ILE A 149 10.66 11.49 11.58
CA ILE A 149 10.56 12.95 11.34
C ILE A 149 11.72 13.69 11.99
N SER A 150 12.10 13.34 13.22
CA SER A 150 13.27 13.93 13.87
C SER A 150 14.54 13.72 13.06
N MET A 151 14.77 12.52 12.51
CA MET A 151 15.93 12.24 11.65
C MET A 151 15.88 13.04 10.34
N ILE A 152 14.71 13.17 9.73
CA ILE A 152 14.55 13.99 8.52
C ILE A 152 14.89 15.46 8.83
N ARG A 153 14.45 15.97 9.99
CA ARG A 153 14.67 17.36 10.41
C ARG A 153 16.13 17.71 10.71
N GLU A 154 16.92 16.72 11.12
CA GLU A 154 18.36 16.91 11.32
C GLU A 154 19.05 17.29 9.99
N GLU A 155 18.59 16.71 8.88
CA GLU A 155 19.17 16.91 7.55
C GLU A 155 18.45 17.97 6.71
N VAL A 156 17.12 18.02 6.81
CA VAL A 156 16.24 18.86 6.00
C VAL A 156 15.39 19.72 6.92
N LYS A 157 15.59 21.04 6.88
CA LYS A 157 14.84 22.00 7.72
C LYS A 157 13.67 22.66 7.02
N GLU A 158 13.60 22.53 5.69
CA GLU A 158 12.63 23.21 4.84
C GLU A 158 11.73 22.21 4.11
N ASP A 159 11.35 22.55 2.88
CA ASP A 159 10.54 21.70 2.02
C ASP A 159 11.44 20.68 1.30
N PHE A 160 10.95 19.46 1.14
CA PHE A 160 11.67 18.36 0.50
C PHE A 160 10.74 17.52 -0.35
N ASN A 161 11.34 16.87 -1.34
CA ASN A 161 10.65 15.89 -2.15
C ASN A 161 10.65 14.55 -1.41
N TRP A 162 9.50 13.92 -1.34
CA TRP A 162 9.28 12.61 -0.74
C TRP A 162 8.68 11.65 -1.77
N GLU A 163 9.27 10.48 -1.93
CA GLU A 163 8.71 9.44 -2.80
C GLU A 163 7.65 8.66 -2.01
N SER A 164 6.38 8.90 -2.32
CA SER A 164 5.27 8.15 -1.75
C SER A 164 5.08 6.84 -2.52
N LYS A 165 5.18 5.72 -1.83
CA LYS A 165 4.82 4.39 -2.33
C LYS A 165 3.32 4.25 -2.50
N MET A 166 2.53 4.89 -1.64
CA MET A 166 1.07 4.86 -1.73
C MET A 166 0.56 5.60 -2.97
N LEU A 167 1.13 6.78 -3.26
CA LEU A 167 0.75 7.59 -4.42
C LEU A 167 1.56 7.26 -5.69
N GLY A 168 2.62 6.46 -5.57
CA GLY A 168 3.52 6.11 -6.66
C GLY A 168 4.23 7.31 -7.30
N ARG A 169 4.35 8.43 -6.57
CA ARG A 169 4.91 9.68 -7.08
C ARG A 169 5.63 10.48 -5.99
N ASN A 170 6.45 11.42 -6.45
CA ASN A 170 7.15 12.34 -5.57
C ASN A 170 6.21 13.48 -5.19
N ILE A 171 6.13 13.78 -3.90
CA ILE A 171 5.34 14.87 -3.33
C ILE A 171 6.25 15.82 -2.57
N MET A 172 5.89 17.10 -2.52
CA MET A 172 6.62 18.09 -1.74
C MET A 172 6.05 18.15 -0.32
N LEU A 173 6.85 17.81 0.68
CA LEU A 173 6.52 17.84 2.10
C LEU A 173 7.35 18.90 2.81
N SER A 174 6.86 19.42 3.94
CA SER A 174 7.60 20.37 4.77
C SER A 174 8.12 19.72 6.03
N ALA A 175 9.42 19.85 6.29
CA ALA A 175 10.04 19.41 7.54
C ALA A 175 9.91 20.45 8.66
N ARG A 176 9.29 21.60 8.41
CA ARG A 176 9.14 22.68 9.41
C ARG A 176 8.33 22.22 10.63
N LEU A 177 8.59 22.82 11.79
CA LEU A 177 7.89 22.47 13.04
C LEU A 177 6.40 22.83 12.99
N ARG A 178 6.05 23.93 12.31
CA ARG A 178 4.66 24.38 12.13
C ARG A 178 3.79 23.35 11.39
N ASP A 179 4.41 22.56 10.52
CA ASP A 179 3.75 21.58 9.65
C ASP A 179 3.81 20.15 10.24
N ASN A 180 4.22 20.01 11.51
CA ASN A 180 4.43 18.71 12.17
C ASN A 180 3.20 17.81 12.14
N ALA A 181 2.02 18.36 12.43
CA ALA A 181 0.78 17.59 12.48
C ALA A 181 0.44 16.98 11.11
N TYR A 182 0.60 17.76 10.04
CA TYR A 182 0.38 17.29 8.67
C TYR A 182 1.41 16.24 8.26
N LEU A 183 2.69 16.46 8.56
CA LEU A 183 3.75 15.52 8.24
C LEU A 183 3.58 14.19 8.99
N GLU A 184 3.24 14.24 10.28
CA GLU A 184 2.98 13.05 11.11
C GLU A 184 1.79 12.25 10.58
N ASP A 185 0.65 12.89 10.29
CA ASP A 185 -0.53 12.21 9.73
C ASP A 185 -0.21 11.59 8.35
N PHE A 186 0.48 12.34 7.48
CA PHE A 186 0.90 11.84 6.18
C PHE A 186 1.80 10.61 6.31
N MET A 187 2.84 10.67 7.14
CA MET A 187 3.75 9.56 7.34
C MET A 187 3.05 8.35 7.98
N MET A 188 2.16 8.57 8.95
CA MET A 188 1.37 7.48 9.54
C MET A 188 0.58 6.71 8.47
N ARG A 189 -0.06 7.41 7.52
CA ARG A 189 -0.79 6.76 6.41
C ARG A 189 0.15 6.06 5.41
N GLU A 190 1.30 6.67 5.15
CA GLU A 190 2.30 6.16 4.22
C GLU A 190 2.91 4.83 4.71
N PHE A 191 3.32 4.78 5.97
CA PHE A 191 3.92 3.57 6.58
C PHE A 191 2.87 2.54 6.98
N PHE A 192 1.68 2.99 7.39
CA PHE A 192 0.64 2.15 7.97
C PHE A 192 -0.73 2.40 7.34
N PRO A 193 -0.95 2.01 6.08
CA PRO A 193 -2.22 2.24 5.40
C PRO A 193 -3.41 1.54 6.10
N ASP A 194 -3.18 0.39 6.74
CA ASP A 194 -4.20 -0.36 7.49
C ASP A 194 -4.74 0.44 8.69
N SER A 195 -3.92 1.31 9.28
CA SER A 195 -4.34 2.12 10.44
C SER A 195 -5.39 3.18 10.11
N ALA A 196 -5.49 3.57 8.84
CA ALA A 196 -6.48 4.54 8.38
C ALA A 196 -7.87 3.93 8.18
N VAL A 197 -7.97 2.60 8.06
CA VAL A 197 -9.23 1.88 7.76
C VAL A 197 -10.12 1.72 8.99
N THR A 198 -9.56 1.81 10.20
CA THR A 198 -10.27 1.56 11.47
C THR A 198 -10.82 2.83 12.13
N ARG A 199 -11.09 3.89 11.36
CA ARG A 199 -11.61 5.16 11.91
C ARG A 199 -12.99 5.53 11.40
#